data_AF-A0A183P8J2-F1
#
_entry.id   AF-A0A183P8J2-F1
#
_cell.length_a   1.000
_cell.length_b   1.000
_cell.length_c   1.000
_cell.angle_alpha   90.00
_cell.angle_beta   90.00
_cell.angle_gamma   90.00
#
_symmetry.space_group_name_H-M   'P 1'
#
loop_
_entity.id
_entity.type
_entity.pdbx_description
1 polymer ?
#
loop_
_entity_poly.entity_id
_entity_poly.type
_entity_poly.pdbx_seq_one_letter_code
_entity_poly.pdbx_strand_id
1 'polypeptide(L)'
;MLLIVRDLYMKPFPKVDVNSVIGLSTDHLLGDTDLCTALFPCINELVTSHEKIFRVLAGLHLEREDHIIPSLGAYLVQLFDQESLSSLSQLYGHFLYAQKRIRERLQACKNHARIATFFQQQIHFIMLYNHDKP
;
A
#
# COMPACT_ATOMS: atom_id res chain seq x y z
N MET A 1 -5.54 -2.37 -5.59
CA MET A 1 -4.07 -2.19 -5.66
C MET A 1 -3.41 -2.21 -4.27
N LEU A 2 -3.87 -1.42 -3.29
CA LEU A 2 -3.27 -1.39 -1.94
C LEU A 2 -3.23 -2.76 -1.23
N LEU A 3 -4.29 -3.56 -1.35
CA LEU A 3 -4.33 -4.93 -0.81
C LEU A 3 -3.26 -5.85 -1.42
N ILE A 4 -2.98 -5.72 -2.72
CA ILE A 4 -1.92 -6.48 -3.39
C ILE A 4 -0.56 -6.11 -2.78
N VAL A 5 -0.29 -4.81 -2.61
CA VAL A 5 0.95 -4.32 -1.97
C VAL A 5 1.06 -4.84 -0.54
N ARG A 6 -0.01 -4.75 0.25
CA ARG A 6 -0.03 -5.19 1.64
C ARG A 6 0.19 -6.70 1.78
N ASP A 7 -0.60 -7.49 1.06
CA ASP A 7 -0.73 -8.93 1.32
C ASP A 7 0.30 -9.77 0.55
N LEU A 8 0.75 -9.33 -0.63
CA LEU A 8 1.78 -10.05 -1.40
C LEU A 8 3.19 -9.51 -1.18
N TYR A 9 3.35 -8.23 -0.85
CA TYR A 9 4.69 -7.63 -0.74
C TYR A 9 5.08 -7.27 0.70
N MET A 10 4.22 -6.58 1.45
CA MET A 10 4.56 -6.08 2.78
C MET A 10 4.51 -7.20 3.85
N LYS A 11 3.39 -7.90 4.00
CA LYS A 11 3.22 -8.95 5.02
C LYS A 11 4.23 -10.09 4.90
N PRO A 12 4.50 -10.65 3.71
CA PRO A 12 5.47 -11.73 3.56
C PRO A 12 6.89 -11.23 3.34
N PHE A 13 7.16 -9.92 3.48
CA PHE A 13 8.49 -9.36 3.25
C PHE A 13 9.53 -10.07 4.15
N PRO A 14 10.67 -10.52 3.60
CA PRO A 14 11.64 -11.28 4.38
C PRO A 14 12.27 -10.41 5.46
N LYS A 15 12.29 -10.92 6.70
CA LYS A 15 13.10 -10.34 7.77
C LYS A 15 14.59 -10.51 7.43
N VAL A 16 15.25 -9.39 7.15
CA VAL A 16 16.67 -9.29 6.80
C VAL A 16 17.33 -8.24 7.68
N ASP A 17 18.60 -8.45 8.01
CA ASP A 17 19.40 -7.42 8.65
C ASP A 17 19.61 -6.27 7.67
N VAL A 18 19.27 -5.05 8.06
CA VAL A 18 19.41 -3.87 7.20
C VAL A 18 20.87 -3.66 6.79
N ASN A 19 21.82 -4.00 7.66
CA ASN A 19 23.25 -3.87 7.40
C ASN A 19 23.75 -4.84 6.31
N SER A 20 22.98 -5.90 6.02
CA SER A 20 23.32 -6.85 4.96
C SER A 20 22.98 -6.35 3.55
N VAL A 21 22.25 -5.24 3.43
CA VAL A 21 21.82 -4.69 2.13
C VAL A 21 22.82 -3.64 1.64
N ILE A 22 23.67 -4.03 0.69
CA ILE A 22 24.70 -3.16 0.11
C ILE A 22 24.07 -2.02 -0.70
N GLY A 23 24.53 -0.79 -0.46
CA GLY A 23 24.08 0.41 -1.19
C GLY A 23 22.79 1.02 -0.64
N LEU A 24 22.30 0.54 0.51
CA LEU A 24 21.24 1.23 1.25
C LEU A 24 21.86 2.48 1.89
N SER A 25 21.33 3.68 1.58
CA SER A 25 21.78 4.90 2.25
C SER A 25 21.55 4.76 3.76
N THR A 26 22.64 4.79 4.54
CA THR A 26 22.63 4.79 6.00
C THR A 26 22.25 6.15 6.58
N ASP A 27 21.63 7.04 5.79
CA ASP A 27 21.07 8.28 6.31
C ASP A 27 20.31 7.94 7.60
N HIS A 28 20.62 8.67 8.66
CA HIS A 28 20.10 8.57 10.04
C HIS A 28 18.55 8.58 10.18
N LEU A 29 17.84 8.50 9.05
CA LEU A 29 16.40 8.52 8.85
C LEU A 29 15.77 7.12 8.78
N LEU A 30 16.54 6.03 8.92
CA LEU A 30 16.02 4.80 9.52
C LEU A 30 16.06 4.97 11.04
N GLY A 31 15.46 6.02 11.61
CA GLY A 31 15.34 6.10 13.06
C GLY A 31 14.54 4.90 13.52
N ASP A 32 15.13 3.94 14.24
CA ASP A 32 14.56 2.66 14.75
C ASP A 32 13.58 1.87 13.85
N THR A 33 13.46 2.23 12.58
CA THR A 33 12.39 1.75 11.69
C THR A 33 12.96 0.69 10.78
N ASP A 34 12.37 -0.50 10.80
CA ASP A 34 12.80 -1.61 9.94
C ASP A 34 12.62 -1.32 8.44
N LEU A 35 13.37 -2.06 7.61
CA LEU A 35 13.35 -1.91 6.15
C LEU A 35 11.96 -2.11 5.54
N CYS A 36 11.13 -3.00 6.13
CA CYS A 36 9.77 -3.26 5.65
C CYS A 36 8.91 -2.00 5.79
N THR A 37 8.88 -1.40 6.97
CA THR A 37 8.14 -0.18 7.26
C THR A 37 8.65 0.99 6.42
N ALA A 38 9.97 1.04 6.16
CA ALA A 38 10.60 2.04 5.31
C ALA A 38 10.27 1.90 3.80
N LEU A 39 9.90 0.70 3.35
CA LEU A 39 9.50 0.41 1.96
C LEU A 39 7.98 0.53 1.75
N PHE A 40 7.19 0.29 2.80
CA PHE A 40 5.73 0.23 2.76
C PHE A 40 5.11 1.20 3.79
N PRO A 41 5.45 2.50 3.77
CA PRO A 41 4.95 3.44 4.76
C PRO A 41 3.43 3.60 4.63
N CYS A 42 2.75 3.66 5.77
CA CYS A 42 1.33 3.98 5.86
C CYS A 42 0.38 3.04 5.09
N ILE A 43 0.84 1.86 4.63
CA ILE A 43 0.03 0.97 3.80
C ILE A 43 -1.17 0.41 4.57
N ASN A 44 -1.03 0.08 5.85
CA ASN A 44 -2.13 -0.43 6.67
C ASN A 44 -3.21 0.62 6.89
N GLU A 45 -2.78 1.85 7.16
CA GLU A 45 -3.63 3.01 7.37
C GLU A 45 -4.35 3.39 6.07
N LEU A 46 -3.65 3.40 4.94
CA LEU A 46 -4.24 3.59 3.63
C LEU A 46 -5.26 2.50 3.31
N VAL A 47 -4.96 1.23 3.56
CA VAL A 47 -5.93 0.14 3.35
C VAL A 47 -7.17 0.33 4.22
N THR A 48 -6.99 0.65 5.50
CA THR A 48 -8.10 0.87 6.44
C THR A 48 -8.99 2.03 5.99
N SER A 49 -8.39 3.15 5.59
CA SER A 49 -9.12 4.32 5.10
C SER A 49 -9.89 4.03 3.82
N HIS A 50 -9.27 3.32 2.87
CA HIS A 50 -9.95 2.89 1.63
C HIS A 50 -11.04 1.86 1.88
N GLU A 51 -10.86 0.95 2.82
CA GLU A 51 -11.88 -0.03 3.20
C GLU A 51 -13.10 0.66 3.82
N LYS A 52 -12.90 1.65 4.70
CA LYS A 52 -13.99 2.45 5.29
C LYS A 52 -14.81 3.14 4.19
N ILE A 53 -14.15 3.78 3.24
CA ILE A 53 -14.78 4.44 2.09
C ILE A 53 -15.55 3.43 1.25
N PHE A 54 -14.90 2.33 0.87
CA PHE A 54 -15.51 1.30 0.03
C PHE A 54 -16.73 0.68 0.70
N ARG A 55 -16.67 0.37 2.00
CA ARG A 55 -17.77 -0.25 2.74
C ARG A 55 -19.02 0.62 2.74
N VAL A 56 -18.88 1.94 2.90
CA VAL A 56 -20.01 2.87 2.83
C VAL A 56 -20.60 2.87 1.41
N LEU A 57 -19.77 3.01 0.39
CA LEU A 57 -20.24 3.04 -1.01
C LEU A 57 -20.89 1.72 -1.44
N ALA A 58 -20.32 0.59 -1.03
CA ALA A 58 -20.88 -0.74 -1.27
C ALA A 58 -22.21 -0.93 -0.54
N GLY A 59 -22.32 -0.46 0.71
CA GLY A 59 -23.58 -0.48 1.46
C GLY A 59 -24.71 0.26 0.72
N LEU A 60 -24.44 1.48 0.25
CA LEU A 60 -25.41 2.27 -0.52
C LEU A 60 -25.87 1.58 -1.82
N HIS A 61 -24.99 0.80 -2.44
CA HIS A 61 -25.29 0.06 -3.65
C HIS A 61 -26.09 -1.22 -3.37
N LEU A 62 -25.81 -1.90 -2.25
CA LEU A 62 -26.47 -3.15 -1.86
C LEU A 62 -27.85 -2.94 -1.22
N GLU A 63 -28.10 -1.79 -0.59
CA GLU A 63 -29.40 -1.44 0.01
C GLU A 63 -30.51 -1.21 -1.02
N ARG A 64 -30.18 -1.18 -2.31
CA ARG A 64 -31.12 -0.87 -3.40
C ARG A 64 -31.20 -2.00 -4.40
N GLU A 65 -32.41 -2.43 -4.71
CA GLU A 65 -32.68 -3.48 -5.72
C GLU A 65 -32.30 -3.05 -7.14
N ASP A 66 -32.43 -1.76 -7.44
CA ASP A 66 -32.07 -1.17 -8.74
C ASP A 66 -30.59 -0.85 -8.86
N HIS A 67 -29.83 -0.92 -7.76
CA HIS A 67 -28.42 -0.55 -7.67
C HIS A 67 -28.08 0.89 -8.10
N ILE A 68 -29.10 1.76 -8.25
CA ILE A 68 -28.94 3.15 -8.68
C ILE A 68 -28.89 4.06 -7.46
N ILE A 69 -27.80 4.83 -7.29
CA ILE A 69 -27.66 5.80 -6.20
C ILE A 69 -28.04 7.19 -6.74
N PRO A 70 -29.25 7.72 -6.44
CA PRO A 70 -29.74 8.95 -7.06
C PRO A 70 -28.99 10.23 -6.63
N SER A 71 -28.33 10.22 -5.46
CA SER A 71 -27.57 11.38 -4.95
C SER A 71 -26.20 11.00 -4.41
N LEU A 72 -25.40 10.31 -5.22
CA LEU A 72 -24.03 9.91 -4.85
C LEU A 72 -23.19 11.10 -4.36
N GLY A 73 -23.37 12.28 -4.96
CA GLY A 73 -22.64 13.50 -4.56
C GLY A 73 -22.84 13.88 -3.10
N ALA A 74 -24.06 13.80 -2.56
CA ALA A 74 -24.32 14.11 -1.16
C ALA A 74 -23.62 13.11 -0.20
N TYR A 75 -23.60 11.84 -0.57
CA TYR A 75 -22.88 10.81 0.18
C TYR A 75 -21.37 11.02 0.14
N LEU A 76 -20.81 11.42 -1.01
CA LEU A 76 -19.39 11.74 -1.12
C LEU A 76 -19.00 12.93 -0.24
N VAL A 77 -19.84 13.97 -0.17
CA VAL A 77 -19.60 15.12 0.73
C VAL A 77 -19.59 14.71 2.20
N GLN A 78 -20.48 13.80 2.60
CA GLN A 78 -20.49 13.26 3.98
C GLN A 78 -19.29 12.34 4.24
N LEU A 79 -18.91 11.54 3.25
CA LEU A 79 -17.83 10.56 3.37
C LEU A 79 -16.45 11.20 3.41
N PHE A 80 -16.28 12.31 2.68
CA PHE A 80 -15.08 13.13 2.63
C PHE A 80 -15.28 14.43 3.43
N ASP A 81 -15.64 14.28 4.70
CA ASP A 81 -15.63 15.38 5.66
C ASP A 81 -14.22 15.92 5.92
N GLN A 82 -14.13 17.00 6.71
CA GLN A 82 -12.86 17.66 6.97
C GLN A 82 -11.83 16.75 7.67
N GLU A 83 -12.27 15.85 8.55
CA GLU A 83 -11.40 14.93 9.27
C GLU A 83 -10.83 13.86 8.32
N SER A 84 -11.70 13.20 7.55
CA SER A 84 -11.32 12.17 6.60
C SER A 84 -10.43 12.71 5.48
N LEU A 85 -10.72 13.91 4.96
CA LEU A 85 -9.87 14.59 3.99
C LEU A 85 -8.50 14.94 4.56
N SER A 86 -8.44 15.45 5.80
CA SER A 86 -7.18 15.76 6.47
C SER A 86 -6.34 14.49 6.65
N SER A 87 -6.95 13.42 7.16
CA SER A 87 -6.29 12.12 7.38
C SER A 87 -5.76 11.52 6.06
N LEU A 88 -6.59 11.45 5.02
CA LEU A 88 -6.16 10.95 3.70
C LEU A 88 -5.04 11.80 3.11
N SER A 89 -5.15 13.13 3.22
CA SER A 89 -4.13 14.05 2.70
C SER A 89 -2.79 13.85 3.41
N GLN A 90 -2.79 13.65 4.73
CA GLN A 90 -1.58 13.33 5.48
C GLN A 90 -0.99 11.99 5.07
N LEU A 91 -1.80 10.92 4.99
CA LEU A 91 -1.35 9.59 4.60
C LEU A 91 -0.72 9.58 3.20
N TYR A 92 -1.39 10.21 2.23
CA TYR A 92 -0.85 10.36 0.89
C TYR A 92 0.36 11.28 0.83
N GLY A 93 0.37 12.36 1.61
CA GLY A 93 1.53 13.25 1.74
C GLY A 93 2.77 12.49 2.20
N HIS A 94 2.66 11.68 3.25
CA HIS A 94 3.74 10.83 3.74
C HIS A 94 4.18 9.80 2.71
N PHE A 95 3.24 9.11 2.05
CA PHE A 95 3.55 8.09 1.06
C PHE A 95 4.27 8.68 -0.17
N LEU A 96 3.78 9.80 -0.70
CA LEU A 96 4.35 10.48 -1.87
C LEU A 96 5.70 11.12 -1.54
N TYR A 97 5.84 11.73 -0.36
CA TYR A 97 7.11 12.26 0.11
C TYR A 97 8.19 11.17 0.19
N ALA A 98 7.81 9.95 0.61
CA ALA A 98 8.72 8.81 0.69
C ALA A 98 9.03 8.17 -0.68
N GLN A 99 8.29 8.48 -1.75
CA GLN A 99 8.33 7.73 -3.01
C GLN A 99 9.73 7.63 -3.63
N LYS A 100 10.48 8.75 -3.65
CA LYS A 100 11.85 8.77 -4.18
C LYS A 100 12.75 7.83 -3.37
N ARG A 101 12.68 7.92 -2.05
CA ARG A 101 13.48 7.11 -1.12
C ARG A 101 13.12 5.63 -1.18
N ILE A 102 11.83 5.30 -1.30
CA ILE A 102 11.36 3.92 -1.52
C ILE A 102 12.00 3.36 -2.78
N ARG A 103 12.01 4.11 -3.89
CA ARG A 103 12.61 3.67 -5.16
C ARG A 103 14.11 3.38 -5.01
N GLU A 104 14.86 4.25 -4.35
CA GLU A 104 16.28 4.07 -4.08
C GLU A 104 16.54 2.82 -3.22
N ARG A 105 15.75 2.62 -2.16
CA ARG A 105 15.83 1.43 -1.31
C ARG A 105 15.48 0.14 -2.05
N LEU A 106 14.45 0.16 -2.88
CA LEU A 106 14.08 -0.98 -3.74
C LEU A 106 15.22 -1.33 -4.70
N GLN A 107 15.95 -0.33 -5.21
CA GLN A 107 17.10 -0.57 -6.07
C GLN A 107 18.25 -1.22 -5.29
N ALA A 108 18.54 -0.79 -4.07
CA ALA A 108 19.51 -1.44 -3.20
C ALA A 108 19.10 -2.89 -2.84
N CYS A 109 17.81 -3.12 -2.59
CA CYS A 109 17.25 -4.44 -2.30
C CYS A 109 17.48 -5.47 -3.42
N LYS A 110 17.63 -5.04 -4.69
CA LYS A 110 17.92 -5.94 -5.81
C LYS A 110 19.26 -6.67 -5.65
N ASN A 111 20.21 -6.06 -4.93
CA ASN A 111 21.53 -6.66 -4.72
C ASN A 111 21.50 -7.70 -3.59
N HIS A 112 20.43 -7.77 -2.80
CA HIS A 112 20.29 -8.74 -1.73
C HIS A 112 19.54 -9.98 -2.22
N ALA A 113 20.24 -11.11 -2.37
CA ALA A 113 19.73 -12.34 -2.99
C ALA A 113 18.35 -12.77 -2.46
N ARG A 114 18.17 -12.82 -1.13
CA ARG A 114 16.89 -13.22 -0.51
C ARG A 114 15.72 -12.29 -0.86
N ILE A 115 15.97 -10.98 -0.95
CA ILE A 115 14.94 -9.99 -1.24
C ILE A 115 14.64 -10.00 -2.74
N ALA A 116 15.67 -10.12 -3.58
CA ALA A 116 15.52 -10.24 -5.03
C ALA A 116 14.70 -11.49 -5.42
N THR A 117 15.03 -12.66 -4.86
CA THR A 117 14.26 -13.89 -5.08
C THR A 117 12.82 -13.74 -4.60
N PHE A 118 12.60 -13.11 -3.44
CA PHE A 118 11.26 -12.81 -2.95
C PHE A 118 10.45 -11.99 -3.97
N PHE A 119 10.98 -10.87 -4.47
CA PHE A 119 10.27 -10.06 -5.47
C PHE A 119 9.98 -10.81 -6.77
N GLN A 120 10.91 -11.66 -7.24
CA GLN A 120 10.68 -12.50 -8.42
C GLN A 120 9.53 -13.48 -8.20
N GLN A 121 9.46 -14.12 -7.03
CA GLN A 121 8.38 -15.04 -6.68
C GLN A 121 7.02 -14.33 -6.64
N GLN A 122 6.94 -13.12 -6.05
CA GLN A 122 5.69 -12.36 -6.01
C GLN A 122 5.22 -11.92 -7.40
N ILE A 123 6.14 -11.50 -8.28
CA ILE A 123 5.80 -11.18 -9.67
C ILE A 123 5.26 -12.42 -10.41
N HIS A 124 5.91 -13.57 -10.23
CA HIS A 124 5.45 -14.82 -10.83
C HIS A 124 4.05 -15.21 -10.34
N PHE A 125 3.79 -15.10 -9.03
CA PHE A 125 2.48 -15.37 -8.44
C PHE A 125 1.38 -14.47 -9.03
N ILE A 126 1.65 -13.17 -9.21
CA ILE A 126 0.70 -12.23 -9.83
C ILE A 126 0.44 -12.57 -11.29
N MET A 127 1.47 -12.98 -12.05
CA MET A 127 1.30 -13.37 -13.45
C MET A 127 0.42 -14.62 -13.58
N LEU A 128 0.63 -15.64 -12.76
CA LEU A 128 -0.23 -16.84 -12.74
C LEU A 128 -1.69 -16.48 -12.42
N TYR A 129 -1.91 -15.64 -11.40
CA TYR A 129 -3.26 -15.19 -11.01
C TYR A 129 -4.01 -14.39 -12.09
N ASN A 130 -3.30 -13.78 -13.05
CA ASN A 130 -3.91 -13.04 -14.15
C ASN A 130 -4.14 -13.90 -15.40
N HIS A 131 -3.45 -15.04 -15.54
CA HIS A 131 -3.66 -15.98 -16.65
C HIS A 131 -4.81 -16.96 -16.39
N ASP A 132 -5.19 -17.18 -15.12
CA ASP A 132 -6.29 -18.08 -14.74
C ASP A 132 -7.65 -17.38 -14.58
N LYS A 133 -7.82 -16.15 -15.09
CA LYS A 133 -9.13 -15.50 -15.14
C LYS A 133 -9.83 -15.85 -16.46
N PRO A 134 -11.03 -16.46 -16.43
CA PRO A 134 -11.84 -16.70 -17.63
C PRO A 134 -12.31 -15.39 -18.28
#